data_AF-X1C5I3-F1
#
_entry.id   AF-X1C5I3-F1
#
_cell.length_a   1.000
_cell.length_b   1.000
_cell.length_c   1.000
_cell.angle_alpha   90.00
_cell.angle_beta   90.00
_cell.angle_gamma   90.00
#
_symmetry.space_group_name_H-M   'P 1'
#
loop_
_entity.id
_entity.type
_entity.pdbx_description
1 polymer ?
#
loop_
_entity_poly.entity_id
_entity_poly.type
_entity_poly.pdbx_seq_one_letter_code
_entity_poly.pdbx_strand_id
1 'polypeptide(L)' 'PIILYPSEKNEASAKFLRLDLGTYRENFSEFLNQVHQITGDVLITSPSDFSGLNQFLESYSA' A
#
# COMPACT_ATOMS: atom_id res chain seq x y z
N PRO A 1 -5.79 9.66 4.20
CA PRO A 1 -4.77 9.72 3.12
C PRO A 1 -4.95 8.58 2.11
N ILE A 2 -4.45 8.71 0.87
CA ILE A 2 -4.48 7.62 -0.12
C ILE A 2 -3.07 7.06 -0.27
N ILE A 3 -2.95 5.74 -0.17
CA ILE A 3 -1.69 5.02 -0.20
C ILE A 3 -1.73 3.95 -1.30
N LEU A 4 -0.70 3.89 -2.16
CA LEU A 4 -0.58 2.83 -3.18
C LEU A 4 -0.08 1.52 -2.55
N TYR A 5 -0.74 0.40 -2.80
CA TYR A 5 -0.30 -0.92 -2.36
C TYR A 5 0.99 -1.34 -3.11
N PRO A 6 2.06 -1.78 -2.40
CA PRO A 6 3.40 -1.93 -2.96
C PRO A 6 3.61 -3.27 -3.71
N SER A 7 2.71 -3.61 -4.61
CA SER A 7 2.85 -4.77 -5.48
C SER A 7 3.67 -4.43 -6.74
N GLU A 8 4.44 -5.39 -7.23
CA GLU A 8 5.11 -5.29 -8.53
C GLU A 8 4.13 -5.01 -9.67
N LYS A 9 2.89 -5.50 -9.58
CA LYS A 9 1.87 -5.22 -10.60
C LYS A 9 1.47 -3.74 -10.64
N ASN A 10 1.69 -3.00 -9.54
CA ASN A 10 1.42 -1.56 -9.47
C ASN A 10 2.63 -0.71 -9.92
N GLU A 11 3.68 -1.30 -10.50
CA GLU A 11 4.89 -0.58 -10.93
C GLU A 11 4.60 0.58 -11.89
N ALA A 12 3.69 0.40 -12.85
CA ALA A 12 3.29 1.48 -13.76
C ALA A 12 2.67 2.68 -13.00
N SER A 13 1.85 2.40 -11.98
CA SER A 13 1.22 3.44 -11.16
C SER A 13 2.24 4.14 -10.26
N ALA A 14 3.19 3.39 -9.70
CA ALA A 14 4.26 3.97 -8.89
C ALA A 14 5.20 4.86 -9.73
N LYS A 15 5.59 4.42 -10.94
CA LYS A 15 6.37 5.24 -11.88
C LYS A 15 5.64 6.53 -12.25
N PHE A 16 4.34 6.44 -12.51
CA PHE A 16 3.51 7.62 -12.78
C PHE A 16 3.53 8.62 -11.60
N LEU A 17 3.46 8.11 -10.37
CA LEU A 17 3.53 8.90 -9.14
C LEU A 17 4.96 9.28 -8.71
N ARG A 18 5.99 8.84 -9.46
CA ARG A 18 7.42 8.99 -9.12
C ARG A 18 7.78 8.40 -7.74
N LEU A 19 7.16 7.28 -7.40
CA LEU A 19 7.42 6.51 -6.18
C LEU A 19 8.42 5.37 -6.47
N ASP A 20 9.36 5.17 -5.55
CA ASP A 20 10.21 3.99 -5.53
C ASP A 20 9.53 2.87 -4.75
N LEU A 21 9.00 1.87 -5.46
CA LEU A 21 8.31 0.73 -4.84
C LEU A 21 9.24 -0.18 -4.05
N GLY A 22 10.52 -0.26 -4.42
CA GLY A 22 11.47 -1.19 -3.81
C GLY A 22 11.65 -0.88 -2.33
N THR A 23 12.02 0.37 -2.03
CA THR A 23 12.17 0.86 -0.65
C THR A 23 10.83 0.91 0.09
N TYR A 24 9.76 1.20 -0.63
CA TYR A 24 8.43 1.38 -0.07
C TYR A 24 7.77 0.07 0.39
N ARG A 25 8.10 -1.06 -0.26
CA ARG A 25 7.53 -2.37 0.02
C ARG A 25 7.96 -2.95 1.36
N GLU A 26 9.22 -2.78 1.74
CA GLU A 26 9.80 -3.44 2.92
C GLU A 26 9.11 -3.03 4.23
N ASN A 27 8.70 -1.77 4.34
CA ASN A 27 8.15 -1.19 5.59
C ASN A 27 6.67 -0.76 5.45
N PHE A 28 5.95 -1.28 4.45
CA PHE A 28 4.60 -0.83 4.12
C PHE A 28 3.63 -0.95 5.30
N SER A 29 3.64 -2.08 6.02
CA SER A 29 2.74 -2.32 7.17
C SER A 29 2.95 -1.31 8.29
N GLU A 30 4.21 -0.97 8.59
CA GLU A 30 4.56 0.01 9.62
C GLU A 30 4.14 1.42 9.18
N PHE A 31 4.46 1.79 7.94
CA PHE A 31 4.04 3.05 7.36
C PHE A 31 2.51 3.23 7.38
N LEU A 32 1.77 2.19 6.98
CA LEU A 32 0.31 2.19 7.00
C LEU A 32 -0.25 2.42 8.41
N ASN A 33 0.32 1.73 9.42
CA ASN A 33 -0.06 1.91 10.82
C ASN A 33 0.21 3.32 11.33
N GLN A 34 1.39 3.89 11.03
CA GLN A 34 1.74 5.25 11.42
C GLN A 34 0.76 6.27 10.81
N VAL A 35 0.44 6.12 9.53
CA VAL A 35 -0.52 7.00 8.85
C VAL A 35 -1.91 6.87 9.49
N HIS A 36 -2.36 5.65 9.76
CA HIS A 36 -3.65 5.40 10.40
C HIS A 36 -3.71 5.99 11.82
N GLN A 37 -2.66 5.84 12.63
CA GLN A 37 -2.58 6.43 13.97
C GLN A 37 -2.68 7.96 13.96
N ILE A 38 -2.12 8.61 12.93
CA ILE A 38 -2.16 10.07 12.79
C ILE A 38 -3.54 10.54 12.29
N THR A 39 -4.14 9.80 11.35
CA THR A 39 -5.27 10.29 10.56
C THR A 39 -6.62 9.69 10.91
N GLY A 40 -6.66 8.63 11.72
CA GLY A 40 -7.88 7.91 12.07
C GLY A 40 -8.36 6.96 10.97
N ASP A 41 -8.03 7.23 9.71
CA ASP A 41 -8.51 6.46 8.56
C ASP A 41 -7.60 6.63 7.33
N VAL A 42 -7.48 5.56 6.57
CA VAL A 42 -6.56 5.47 5.42
C VAL A 42 -7.21 4.69 4.28
N LEU A 43 -7.07 5.20 3.06
CA LEU A 43 -7.51 4.52 1.84
C LEU A 43 -6.29 3.88 1.17
N ILE A 44 -6.37 2.59 0.89
CA ILE A 44 -5.34 1.87 0.13
C ILE A 44 -5.85 1.66 -1.29
N THR A 45 -5.06 2.06 -2.29
CA THR A 45 -5.35 1.86 -3.71
C THR A 45 -4.43 0.79 -4.30
N SER A 46 -4.99 -0.10 -5.11
CA SER A 46 -4.24 -1.14 -5.81
C SER A 46 -4.83 -1.36 -7.21
N PRO A 47 -4.57 -0.43 -8.15
CA PRO A 47 -5.23 -0.42 -9.46
C PRO A 47 -4.93 -1.67 -10.30
N SER A 48 -3.83 -2.37 -10.04
CA SER A 48 -3.39 -3.54 -10.80
C SER A 48 -3.19 -4.80 -9.96
N ASP A 49 -3.46 -4.74 -8.64
CA ASP A 49 -3.36 -5.91 -7.76
C ASP A 49 -4.40 -5.92 -6.64
N PHE A 50 -5.68 -6.01 -7.00
CA PHE A 50 -6.75 -6.16 -6.02
C PHE A 50 -6.60 -7.43 -5.19
N SER A 51 -6.22 -8.55 -5.81
CA SER A 51 -6.02 -9.83 -5.13
C SER A 51 -4.93 -9.78 -4.06
N GLY A 52 -3.78 -9.16 -4.38
CA GLY A 52 -2.67 -9.02 -3.43
C GLY A 52 -3.04 -8.12 -2.26
N LEU A 53 -3.75 -7.02 -2.54
CA LEU A 53 -4.28 -6.14 -1.49
C LEU A 53 -5.27 -6.88 -0.58
N ASN A 54 -6.20 -7.66 -1.14
CA ASN A 54 -7.17 -8.41 -0.34
C ASN A 54 -6.49 -9.43 0.58
N GLN A 55 -5.54 -10.21 0.05
CA GLN A 55 -4.75 -11.16 0.85
C GLN A 55 -3.97 -10.46 1.96
N PHE A 56 -3.35 -9.31 1.65
CA PHE A 56 -2.67 -8.49 2.66
C PHE A 56 -3.63 -8.06 3.78
N LEU A 57 -4.82 -7.55 3.43
CA LEU A 57 -5.80 -7.09 4.41
C LEU A 57 -6.30 -8.24 5.29
N GLU A 58 -6.58 -9.42 4.72
CA GLU A 58 -6.96 -10.61 5.48
C GLU A 58 -5.91 -10.98 6.53
N SER A 59 -4.62 -10.89 6.19
CA SER A 59 -3.51 -11.11 7.12
C SER A 59 -3.31 -9.99 8.15
N TYR A 60 -3.83 -8.80 7.87
CA TYR A 60 -3.70 -7.61 8.71
C TYR A 60 -4.77 -7.52 9.79
N SER A 61 -5.91 -8.17 9.57
CA SER A 61 -7.05 -8.24 10.48
C SER A 61 -7.07 -9.47 11.41
N ALA A 62 -6.05 -10.32 11.32
CA ALA A 62 -5.87 -11.51 12.16
C ALA A 62 -4.95 -11.23 13.36
#